data_AF-A0A7C2F496-F1
#
_entry.id   AF-A0A7C2F496-F1
#
_cell.length_a   1.000
_cell.length_b   1.000
_cell.length_c   1.000
_cell.angle_alpha   90.00
_cell.angle_beta   90.00
_cell.angle_gamma   90.00
#
_symmetry.space_group_name_H-M   'P 1'
#
loop_
_entity.id
_entity.type
_entity.pdbx_description
1 polymer ?
#
loop_
_entity_poly.entity_id
_entity_poly.type
_entity_poly.pdbx_seq_one_letter_code
_entity_poly.pdbx_strand_id
1 'polypeptide(L)'
;MSTTPAIGVLPFYSGQRFSDGISLLESFCIVEYPIPDVKVQVLVLYREAAGRSQWLTGEELCYTIQAQSHAEVLPALQAVEQATAQGLFAIGFVAYEAAHGLDQAFPKTHTHNLPLVWFGVFRRLRPAHKPADAFVNAPNPAERLCWQPTLSRTAYYGAVERIREYIASGDVYQVNYTFRLRTPFDDDPLALFWRLYQAQPVPYAAYLDIGEHVILSLSPELFFKLDGEHIVACPMKGTALRGKTLEDDLQQAHKLHASPKDRAENLMIVDMARNDLGRIACTGTVRVPCLFEVERYATLWQMTSTVEAQTNAPLSEIFRALFPAASITGAPKIRATQIIQELETTPRSIYTGAMGIVLPNRRAQFNVAIRTLYYDRAQRQLEYGVGSGVVWDSEQQAEYEECLTKAHLLLHPRPEFELLETILWRPRKGYFLLERHLRRLQRSADYFGFRLDKEVIRARLRPLHESLCVEGERNYRVRLRVGQDGTVNLGHAPLEPKPRVWRVTLTAEPVDPHDVFLYHKTTHRTVYDRARSAHPDCDDVILWNRRGEITESTIANVVMRLKGKLYTPPVSCGLLAGVYREHLLERGWIEERIITVDELLQAEAVYLINSVRGWIRTAPTWAAGH
;
A
#
# COMPACT_ATOMS: atom_id res chain seq x y z
N MET A 1 -32.99 -63.26 -9.62
CA MET A 1 -32.05 -64.37 -9.40
C MET A 1 -30.64 -63.83 -9.65
N SER A 2 -30.03 -63.11 -8.70
CA SER A 2 -29.32 -63.62 -7.51
C SER A 2 -28.10 -64.47 -7.83
N THR A 3 -26.91 -63.87 -7.79
CA THR A 3 -25.65 -64.56 -7.50
C THR A 3 -24.71 -63.61 -6.73
N THR A 4 -24.79 -63.67 -5.41
CA THR A 4 -23.63 -63.59 -4.48
C THR A 4 -22.75 -64.85 -4.70
N PRO A 5 -21.51 -65.04 -4.14
CA PRO A 5 -20.95 -64.43 -2.92
C PRO A 5 -19.41 -64.14 -2.91
N ALA A 6 -18.92 -63.47 -1.86
CA ALA A 6 -17.83 -63.99 -1.01
C ALA A 6 -17.64 -63.10 0.23
N ILE A 7 -17.87 -63.70 1.39
CA ILE A 7 -17.62 -63.19 2.74
C ILE A 7 -16.24 -63.69 3.17
N GLY A 8 -15.41 -62.81 3.75
CA GLY A 8 -14.17 -63.14 4.44
C GLY A 8 -14.20 -62.58 5.86
N VAL A 9 -13.94 -63.45 6.84
CA VAL A 9 -14.16 -63.30 8.28
C VAL A 9 -12.98 -62.60 9.00
N LEU A 10 -13.32 -61.95 10.12
CA LEU A 10 -12.55 -61.23 11.15
C LEU A 10 -11.27 -61.94 11.70
N PRO A 11 -10.45 -61.24 12.54
CA PRO A 11 -10.73 -61.31 13.98
C PRO A 11 -10.65 -59.99 14.76
N PHE A 12 -11.45 -59.99 15.82
CA PHE A 12 -11.55 -59.10 16.96
C PHE A 12 -10.21 -58.68 17.62
N TYR A 13 -10.14 -57.44 18.09
CA TYR A 13 -9.66 -57.15 19.45
C TYR A 13 -10.56 -56.10 20.13
N SER A 14 -10.98 -56.45 21.34
CA SER A 14 -11.88 -55.76 22.25
C SER A 14 -11.22 -54.61 23.02
N GLY A 15 -11.99 -53.58 23.39
CA GLY A 15 -11.68 -52.81 24.61
C GLY A 15 -12.22 -51.38 24.74
N GLN A 16 -13.51 -51.26 25.10
CA GLN A 16 -14.12 -50.26 26.01
C GLN A 16 -13.96 -48.74 25.74
N ARG A 17 -15.05 -48.09 25.29
CA ARG A 17 -16.04 -47.30 26.06
C ARG A 17 -15.56 -45.90 26.51
N PHE A 18 -16.00 -44.88 25.79
CA PHE A 18 -16.63 -43.70 26.39
C PHE A 18 -17.90 -43.40 25.60
N SER A 19 -19.02 -43.47 26.30
CA SER A 19 -20.36 -43.16 25.81
C SER A 19 -20.74 -41.72 26.14
N ASP A 20 -21.70 -41.23 25.37
CA ASP A 20 -22.68 -40.20 25.70
C ASP A 20 -22.32 -38.74 25.43
N GLY A 21 -22.88 -38.22 24.32
CA GLY A 21 -22.93 -36.79 24.05
C GLY A 21 -23.13 -36.35 22.60
N ILE A 22 -23.68 -37.17 21.69
CA ILE A 22 -24.04 -36.73 20.34
C ILE A 22 -25.47 -37.16 20.05
N SER A 23 -26.42 -36.27 20.34
CA SER A 23 -27.79 -36.34 19.85
C SER A 23 -28.37 -34.93 19.91
N LEU A 24 -28.15 -34.19 18.81
CA LEU A 24 -28.91 -33.02 18.32
C LEU A 24 -28.16 -32.39 17.11
N LEU A 25 -27.74 -33.21 16.14
CA LEU A 25 -27.02 -32.79 14.92
C LEU A 25 -27.80 -33.11 13.62
N GLU A 26 -29.13 -33.20 13.68
CA GLU A 26 -29.97 -33.57 12.51
C GLU A 26 -30.84 -32.41 11.97
N SER A 27 -30.37 -31.16 11.94
CA SER A 27 -31.23 -30.07 11.41
C SER A 27 -30.57 -28.98 10.57
N PHE A 28 -29.26 -29.04 10.31
CA PHE A 28 -28.61 -28.11 9.38
C PHE A 28 -27.60 -28.88 8.53
N CYS A 29 -27.74 -28.84 7.19
CA CYS A 29 -26.71 -29.29 6.27
C CYS A 29 -25.48 -28.38 6.41
N ILE A 30 -24.63 -28.66 7.39
CA ILE A 30 -23.26 -28.14 7.44
C ILE A 30 -22.46 -29.02 6.49
N VAL A 31 -21.98 -28.48 5.38
CA VAL A 31 -21.07 -29.21 4.50
C VAL A 31 -19.65 -29.03 5.03
N GLU A 32 -19.31 -29.81 6.06
CA GLU A 32 -17.92 -29.97 6.49
C GLU A 32 -17.20 -30.76 5.41
N TYR A 33 -16.25 -30.12 4.73
CA TYR A 33 -15.41 -30.83 3.78
C TYR A 33 -14.18 -31.38 4.52
N PRO A 34 -13.84 -32.67 4.34
CA PRO A 34 -12.59 -33.23 4.84
C PRO A 34 -11.39 -32.43 4.31
N ILE A 35 -10.26 -32.53 5.00
CA ILE A 35 -9.01 -31.83 4.66
C ILE A 35 -8.77 -31.99 3.14
N PRO A 36 -8.72 -30.89 2.36
CA PRO A 36 -8.44 -31.01 0.94
C PRO A 36 -7.06 -31.68 0.76
N ASP A 37 -6.90 -32.49 -0.30
CA ASP A 37 -5.60 -33.08 -0.70
C ASP A 37 -4.54 -32.01 -1.09
N VAL A 38 -4.91 -30.72 -0.96
CA VAL A 38 -4.11 -29.56 -1.32
C VAL A 38 -3.63 -28.84 -0.07
N LYS A 39 -2.37 -28.41 -0.08
CA LYS A 39 -1.75 -27.66 1.01
C LYS A 39 -2.39 -26.27 1.15
N VAL A 40 -3.33 -26.14 2.09
CA VAL A 40 -3.89 -24.85 2.48
C VAL A 40 -2.82 -24.01 3.20
N GLN A 41 -2.62 -22.78 2.76
CA GLN A 41 -1.74 -21.82 3.43
C GLN A 41 -2.45 -20.49 3.63
N VAL A 42 -2.54 -20.03 4.87
CA VAL A 42 -3.20 -18.77 5.22
C VAL A 42 -2.26 -17.87 6.02
N LEU A 43 -2.27 -16.57 5.72
CA LEU A 43 -1.59 -15.52 6.49
C LEU A 43 -2.56 -14.35 6.65
N VAL A 44 -2.69 -13.82 7.86
CA VAL A 44 -3.52 -12.65 8.13
C VAL A 44 -2.77 -11.69 9.05
N LEU A 45 -2.78 -10.40 8.72
CA LEU A 45 -2.27 -9.37 9.60
C LEU A 45 -3.37 -8.96 10.59
N TYR A 46 -3.26 -9.45 11.81
CA TYR A 46 -4.21 -9.16 12.88
C TYR A 46 -3.75 -7.95 13.68
N ARG A 47 -4.64 -6.98 13.92
CA ARG A 47 -4.36 -5.77 14.69
C ARG A 47 -5.04 -5.87 16.04
N GLU A 48 -4.25 -5.99 17.10
CA GLU A 48 -4.74 -6.05 18.47
C GLU A 48 -5.34 -4.70 18.92
N ALA A 49 -6.13 -4.70 20.00
CA ALA A 49 -6.72 -3.48 20.55
C ALA A 49 -5.66 -2.42 20.93
N ALA A 50 -4.45 -2.84 21.32
CA ALA A 50 -3.33 -1.95 21.64
C ALA A 50 -2.65 -1.32 20.40
N GLY A 51 -3.22 -1.45 19.20
CA GLY A 51 -2.68 -0.91 17.95
C GLY A 51 -1.50 -1.68 17.37
N ARG A 52 -1.04 -2.74 18.04
CA ARG A 52 0.02 -3.64 17.59
C ARG A 52 -0.51 -4.59 16.52
N SER A 53 0.18 -4.68 15.39
CA SER A 53 -0.13 -5.66 14.34
C SER A 53 0.80 -6.86 14.42
N GLN A 54 0.25 -8.05 14.20
CA GLN A 54 0.98 -9.31 14.18
C GLN A 54 0.50 -10.18 13.02
N TRP A 55 1.43 -10.75 12.27
CA TRP A 55 1.11 -11.78 11.28
C TRP A 55 0.76 -13.08 11.98
N LEU A 56 -0.37 -13.67 11.61
CA LEU A 56 -0.85 -14.95 12.10
C LEU A 56 -1.03 -15.92 10.94
N THR A 57 -0.78 -17.20 11.22
CA THR A 57 -1.07 -18.31 10.31
C THR A 57 -1.72 -19.45 11.10
N GLY A 58 -2.58 -20.22 10.44
CA GLY A 58 -3.24 -21.38 11.03
C GLY A 58 -2.33 -22.61 11.04
N GLU A 59 -2.39 -23.37 12.13
CA GLU A 59 -1.77 -24.69 12.27
C GLU A 59 -2.80 -25.74 12.62
N GLU A 60 -2.54 -26.99 12.21
CA GLU A 60 -3.44 -28.12 12.40
C GLU A 60 -4.84 -27.82 11.83
N LEU A 61 -4.93 -27.71 10.48
CA LEU A 61 -6.20 -27.58 9.78
C LEU A 61 -7.09 -28.77 10.14
N CYS A 62 -8.22 -28.50 10.76
CA CYS A 62 -9.19 -29.51 11.18
C CYS A 62 -10.11 -29.88 10.00
N TYR A 63 -10.70 -28.87 9.37
CA TYR A 63 -11.62 -29.00 8.22
C TYR A 63 -11.79 -27.63 7.55
N THR A 64 -12.54 -27.60 6.44
CA THR A 64 -12.92 -26.35 5.77
C THR A 64 -14.44 -26.19 5.73
N ILE A 65 -14.90 -24.95 5.86
CA ILE A 65 -16.31 -24.56 5.72
C ILE A 65 -16.44 -23.80 4.40
N GLN A 66 -17.37 -24.20 3.54
CA GLN A 66 -17.53 -23.60 2.21
C GLN A 66 -19.01 -23.41 1.86
N ALA A 67 -19.30 -22.36 1.07
CA ALA A 67 -20.61 -22.18 0.42
C ALA A 67 -20.40 -22.04 -1.09
N GLN A 68 -20.97 -22.96 -1.87
CA GLN A 68 -20.92 -22.93 -3.33
C GLN A 68 -22.18 -22.26 -3.91
N SER A 69 -23.28 -22.29 -3.16
CA SER A 69 -24.55 -21.68 -3.52
C SER A 69 -24.99 -20.62 -2.51
N HIS A 70 -25.85 -19.71 -2.96
CA HIS A 70 -26.37 -18.63 -2.13
C HIS A 70 -27.13 -19.15 -0.89
N ALA A 71 -27.78 -20.30 -0.97
CA ALA A 71 -28.51 -20.89 0.15
C ALA A 71 -27.58 -21.37 1.28
N GLU A 72 -26.32 -21.67 0.97
CA GLU A 72 -25.33 -22.18 1.92
C GLU A 72 -24.57 -21.05 2.65
N VAL A 73 -24.68 -19.80 2.20
CA VAL A 73 -23.91 -18.66 2.74
C VAL A 73 -24.18 -18.44 4.23
N LEU A 74 -25.46 -18.36 4.63
CA LEU A 74 -25.83 -18.16 6.03
C LEU A 74 -25.44 -19.37 6.91
N PRO A 75 -25.76 -20.63 6.54
CA PRO A 75 -25.27 -21.81 7.25
C PRO A 75 -23.76 -21.85 7.42
N ALA A 76 -22.99 -21.48 6.39
CA ALA A 76 -21.53 -21.46 6.46
C ALA A 76 -21.02 -20.47 7.51
N LEU A 77 -21.56 -19.26 7.57
CA LEU A 77 -21.16 -18.27 8.59
C LEU A 77 -21.57 -18.70 10.01
N GLN A 78 -22.70 -19.37 10.16
CA GLN A 78 -23.12 -19.95 11.44
C GLN A 78 -22.17 -21.07 11.89
N ALA A 79 -21.73 -21.94 10.97
CA ALA A 79 -20.76 -22.99 11.26
C ALA A 79 -19.41 -22.41 11.69
N VAL A 80 -18.96 -21.30 11.10
CA VAL A 80 -17.73 -20.59 11.52
C VAL A 80 -17.84 -20.10 12.97
N GLU A 81 -18.98 -19.51 13.33
CA GLU A 81 -19.23 -19.04 14.70
C GLU A 81 -19.28 -20.21 15.70
N GLN A 82 -19.95 -21.31 15.34
CA GLN A 82 -19.99 -22.51 16.17
C GLN A 82 -18.61 -23.12 16.40
N ALA A 83 -17.78 -23.23 15.36
CA ALA A 83 -16.42 -23.75 15.47
C ALA A 83 -15.57 -22.89 16.42
N THR A 84 -15.66 -21.56 16.31
CA THR A 84 -14.88 -20.65 17.15
C THR A 84 -15.40 -20.55 18.58
N ALA A 85 -16.70 -20.78 18.81
CA ALA A 85 -17.27 -20.95 20.14
C ALA A 85 -16.73 -22.20 20.87
N GLN A 86 -16.30 -23.23 20.13
CA GLN A 86 -15.64 -24.42 20.66
C GLN A 86 -14.12 -24.22 20.88
N GLY A 87 -13.61 -23.00 20.72
CA GLY A 87 -12.20 -22.68 20.93
C GLY A 87 -11.30 -22.88 19.71
N LEU A 88 -11.86 -23.17 18.53
CA LEU A 88 -11.13 -23.23 17.27
C LEU A 88 -10.93 -21.83 16.66
N PHE A 89 -10.13 -21.74 15.61
CA PHE A 89 -9.84 -20.50 14.90
C PHE A 89 -10.23 -20.63 13.43
N ALA A 90 -10.84 -19.61 12.84
CA ALA A 90 -11.24 -19.65 11.44
C ALA A 90 -10.60 -18.50 10.64
N ILE A 91 -9.94 -18.80 9.53
CA ILE A 91 -9.37 -17.79 8.62
C ILE A 91 -9.95 -18.03 7.23
N GLY A 92 -10.45 -16.98 6.59
CA GLY A 92 -11.23 -17.15 5.37
C GLY A 92 -11.70 -15.86 4.73
N PHE A 93 -12.69 -16.00 3.85
CA PHE A 93 -13.27 -14.92 3.09
C PHE A 93 -14.76 -15.12 2.80
N VAL A 94 -15.40 -14.01 2.43
CA VAL A 94 -16.77 -13.91 1.91
C VAL A 94 -16.71 -13.12 0.61
N ALA A 95 -17.08 -13.74 -0.50
CA ALA A 95 -17.09 -13.12 -1.83
C ALA A 95 -18.23 -12.09 -1.97
N TYR A 96 -18.10 -11.14 -2.88
CA TYR A 96 -19.08 -10.07 -3.10
C TYR A 96 -20.49 -10.60 -3.41
N GLU A 97 -20.58 -11.63 -4.26
CA GLU A 97 -21.85 -12.25 -4.66
C GLU A 97 -22.55 -13.00 -3.51
N ALA A 98 -21.87 -13.25 -2.40
CA ALA A 98 -22.49 -13.83 -1.20
C ALA A 98 -23.59 -12.92 -0.62
N ALA A 99 -23.64 -11.63 -1.00
CA ALA A 99 -24.66 -10.67 -0.60
C ALA A 99 -26.10 -11.20 -0.78
N HIS A 100 -26.41 -11.83 -1.92
CA HIS A 100 -27.75 -12.40 -2.15
C HIS A 100 -28.07 -13.57 -1.20
N GLY A 101 -27.05 -14.34 -0.78
CA GLY A 101 -27.22 -15.40 0.21
C GLY A 101 -27.45 -14.89 1.63
N LEU A 102 -27.02 -13.66 1.93
CA LEU A 102 -27.24 -12.99 3.21
C LEU A 102 -28.61 -12.31 3.27
N ASP A 103 -28.98 -11.62 2.19
CA ASP A 103 -30.24 -10.90 2.00
C ASP A 103 -30.70 -11.02 0.54
N GLN A 104 -31.87 -11.63 0.34
CA GLN A 104 -32.43 -11.91 -0.98
C GLN A 104 -32.90 -10.65 -1.72
N ALA A 105 -32.92 -9.48 -1.06
CA ALA A 105 -33.18 -8.21 -1.72
C ALA A 105 -32.05 -7.81 -2.70
N PHE A 106 -30.82 -8.31 -2.48
CA PHE A 106 -29.77 -8.19 -3.47
C PHE A 106 -30.06 -9.07 -4.68
N PRO A 107 -29.69 -8.65 -5.90
CA PRO A 107 -29.96 -9.44 -7.07
C PRO A 107 -29.10 -10.71 -7.10
N LYS A 108 -29.64 -11.79 -7.65
CA LYS A 108 -28.95 -13.07 -7.76
C LYS A 108 -27.97 -13.05 -8.92
N THR A 109 -26.72 -13.39 -8.65
CA THR A 109 -25.68 -13.54 -9.68
C THR A 109 -25.44 -15.03 -9.98
N HIS A 110 -24.94 -15.35 -11.18
CA HIS A 110 -24.53 -16.72 -11.48
C HIS A 110 -23.27 -17.09 -10.67
N THR A 111 -23.17 -18.35 -10.24
CA THR A 111 -22.05 -18.86 -9.45
C THR A 111 -20.80 -19.02 -10.30
N HIS A 112 -19.64 -18.72 -9.73
CA HIS A 112 -18.32 -18.76 -10.38
C HIS A 112 -17.43 -19.86 -9.78
N ASN A 113 -16.22 -20.03 -10.33
CA ASN A 113 -15.27 -21.04 -9.86
C ASN A 113 -14.86 -20.86 -8.38
N LEU A 114 -14.81 -19.61 -7.88
CA LEU A 114 -14.51 -19.32 -6.48
C LEU A 114 -15.78 -19.51 -5.61
N PRO A 115 -15.70 -20.22 -4.47
CA PRO A 115 -16.83 -20.35 -3.56
C PRO A 115 -17.27 -18.98 -3.00
N LEU A 116 -18.56 -18.84 -2.68
CA LEU A 116 -19.12 -17.61 -2.09
C LEU A 116 -18.59 -17.35 -0.67
N VAL A 117 -18.33 -18.43 0.07
CA VAL A 117 -17.72 -18.38 1.41
C VAL A 117 -16.69 -19.50 1.49
N TRP A 118 -15.53 -19.22 2.09
CA TRP A 118 -14.56 -20.24 2.43
C TRP A 118 -13.82 -19.88 3.71
N PHE A 119 -13.72 -20.83 4.65
CA PHE A 119 -12.90 -20.71 5.85
C PHE A 119 -12.16 -22.01 6.14
N GLY A 120 -10.86 -21.90 6.40
CA GLY A 120 -10.09 -22.96 7.05
C GLY A 120 -10.28 -22.87 8.56
N VAL A 121 -10.62 -23.99 9.20
CA VAL A 121 -10.77 -24.09 10.66
C VAL A 121 -9.55 -24.78 11.25
N PHE A 122 -8.87 -24.11 12.17
CA PHE A 122 -7.57 -24.49 12.71
C PHE A 122 -7.66 -24.71 14.21
N ARG A 123 -6.87 -25.66 14.73
CA ARG A 123 -6.77 -25.88 16.18
C ARG A 123 -5.94 -24.80 16.87
N ARG A 124 -4.95 -24.23 16.17
CA ARG A 124 -4.03 -23.23 16.74
C ARG A 124 -3.69 -22.15 15.72
N LEU A 125 -3.32 -20.98 16.26
CA LEU A 125 -2.65 -19.93 15.50
C LEU A 125 -1.22 -19.79 15.99
N ARG A 126 -0.31 -19.54 15.06
CA ARG A 126 1.06 -19.14 15.41
C ARG A 126 1.39 -17.78 14.82
N PRO A 127 2.30 -17.03 15.47
CA PRO A 127 2.98 -15.91 14.82
C PRO A 127 3.65 -16.39 13.53
N ALA A 128 3.40 -15.66 12.45
CA ALA A 128 4.19 -15.75 11.23
C ALA A 128 5.15 -14.55 11.20
N HIS A 129 6.30 -14.74 10.56
CA HIS A 129 7.27 -13.67 10.38
C HIS A 129 7.35 -13.34 8.89
N LYS A 130 7.40 -12.03 8.60
CA LYS A 130 7.84 -11.56 7.29
C LYS A 130 9.24 -12.15 7.04
N PRO A 131 9.51 -12.75 5.87
CA PRO A 131 10.86 -13.22 5.55
C PRO A 131 11.84 -12.04 5.63
N ALA A 132 12.88 -12.15 6.46
CA ALA A 132 13.78 -11.04 6.76
C ALA A 132 14.55 -10.57 5.51
N ASP A 133 14.92 -11.48 4.61
CA ASP A 133 15.78 -11.16 3.45
C ASP A 133 15.50 -12.02 2.19
N ALA A 134 14.36 -12.73 2.13
CA ALA A 134 14.16 -13.81 1.16
C ALA A 134 14.12 -13.39 -0.34
N PHE A 135 14.09 -12.09 -0.63
CA PHE A 135 13.84 -11.58 -1.98
C PHE A 135 14.89 -10.60 -2.51
N VAL A 136 15.94 -10.30 -1.76
CA VAL A 136 16.95 -9.25 -2.08
C VAL A 136 17.70 -9.54 -3.38
N ASN A 137 17.85 -10.82 -3.75
CA ASN A 137 18.57 -11.25 -4.96
C ASN A 137 17.71 -11.98 -6.01
N ALA A 138 16.40 -12.15 -5.77
CA ALA A 138 15.52 -12.80 -6.75
C ALA A 138 14.99 -11.76 -7.76
N PRO A 139 14.75 -12.12 -9.04
CA PRO A 139 14.05 -11.23 -9.97
C PRO A 139 12.67 -10.85 -9.42
N ASN A 140 12.27 -9.58 -9.51
CA ASN A 140 10.97 -9.13 -9.04
C ASN A 140 9.88 -9.50 -10.06
N PRO A 141 8.94 -10.43 -9.76
CA PRO A 141 7.91 -10.83 -10.71
C PRO A 141 7.00 -9.66 -11.06
N ALA A 142 6.82 -8.70 -10.13
CA ALA A 142 5.99 -7.51 -10.35
C ALA A 142 6.50 -6.64 -11.51
N GLU A 143 7.82 -6.61 -11.76
CA GLU A 143 8.41 -5.83 -12.86
C GLU A 143 8.10 -6.41 -14.26
N ARG A 144 7.66 -7.67 -14.33
CA ARG A 144 7.31 -8.36 -15.58
C ARG A 144 5.80 -8.40 -15.85
N LEU A 145 4.98 -7.94 -14.90
CA LEU A 145 3.53 -7.98 -15.04
C LEU A 145 3.07 -6.89 -16.00
N CYS A 146 2.40 -7.29 -17.07
CA CYS A 146 1.80 -6.39 -18.04
C CYS A 146 0.28 -6.42 -17.86
N TRP A 147 -0.22 -5.51 -17.03
CA TRP A 147 -1.63 -5.42 -16.70
C TRP A 147 -2.46 -4.89 -17.86
N GLN A 148 -3.46 -5.66 -18.28
CA GLN A 148 -4.39 -5.30 -19.34
C GLN A 148 -5.79 -5.05 -18.76
N PRO A 149 -6.39 -3.88 -19.00
CA PRO A 149 -7.78 -3.63 -18.68
C PRO A 149 -8.71 -4.57 -19.46
N THR A 150 -9.69 -5.14 -18.76
CA THR A 150 -10.78 -5.92 -19.36
C THR A 150 -11.83 -5.05 -20.05
N LEU A 151 -11.81 -3.75 -19.76
CA LEU A 151 -12.75 -2.76 -20.29
C LEU A 151 -11.99 -1.68 -21.06
N SER A 152 -12.51 -1.30 -22.23
CA SER A 152 -11.94 -0.18 -22.99
C SER A 152 -12.30 1.16 -22.35
N ARG A 153 -11.47 2.17 -22.57
CA ARG A 153 -11.72 3.53 -22.04
C ARG A 153 -13.07 4.09 -22.50
N THR A 154 -13.43 3.86 -23.76
CA THR A 154 -14.73 4.31 -24.32
C THR A 154 -15.91 3.61 -23.66
N ALA A 155 -15.81 2.31 -23.41
CA ALA A 155 -16.86 1.57 -22.72
C ALA A 155 -17.03 2.03 -21.27
N TYR A 156 -15.90 2.31 -20.59
CA TYR A 156 -15.93 2.89 -19.25
C TYR A 156 -16.65 4.25 -19.22
N TYR A 157 -16.34 5.15 -20.17
CA TYR A 157 -17.02 6.44 -20.26
C TYR A 157 -18.53 6.31 -20.50
N GLY A 158 -18.94 5.37 -21.37
CA GLY A 158 -20.35 5.07 -21.60
C GLY A 158 -21.06 4.58 -20.33
N ALA A 159 -20.42 3.72 -19.54
CA ALA A 159 -20.97 3.24 -18.28
C ALA A 159 -21.10 4.36 -17.23
N VAL A 160 -20.11 5.27 -17.14
CA VAL A 160 -20.19 6.44 -16.25
C VAL A 160 -21.36 7.35 -16.63
N GLU A 161 -21.57 7.61 -17.92
CA GLU A 161 -22.73 8.38 -18.38
C GLU A 161 -24.05 7.69 -18.01
N ARG A 162 -24.13 6.38 -18.21
CA ARG A 162 -25.32 5.61 -17.84
C ARG A 162 -25.60 5.66 -16.33
N ILE A 163 -24.56 5.65 -15.50
CA ILE A 163 -24.71 5.84 -14.04
C ILE A 163 -25.19 7.26 -13.72
N ARG A 164 -24.69 8.28 -14.41
CA ARG A 164 -25.15 9.67 -14.22
C ARG A 164 -26.63 9.82 -14.59
N GLU A 165 -27.13 9.10 -15.59
CA GLU A 165 -28.56 9.05 -15.90
C GLU A 165 -29.38 8.44 -14.75
N TYR A 166 -28.91 7.35 -14.13
CA TYR A 166 -29.54 6.78 -12.93
C TYR A 166 -29.51 7.73 -11.72
N ILE A 167 -28.44 8.51 -11.57
CA ILE A 167 -28.36 9.54 -10.53
C ILE A 167 -29.36 10.67 -10.83
N ALA A 168 -29.45 11.11 -12.09
CA ALA A 168 -30.38 12.14 -12.53
C ALA A 168 -31.85 11.75 -12.34
N SER A 169 -32.19 10.46 -12.50
CA SER A 169 -33.55 9.94 -12.24
C SER A 169 -33.86 9.77 -10.76
N GLY A 170 -32.87 9.94 -9.87
CA GLY A 170 -33.02 9.76 -8.43
C GLY A 170 -32.99 8.30 -7.97
N ASP A 171 -32.53 7.36 -8.82
CA ASP A 171 -32.45 5.94 -8.46
C ASP A 171 -31.36 5.68 -7.41
N VAL A 172 -30.25 6.42 -7.50
CA VAL A 172 -29.06 6.28 -6.66
C VAL A 172 -28.37 7.63 -6.47
N TYR A 173 -27.65 7.79 -5.36
CA TYR A 173 -26.75 8.93 -5.11
C TYR A 173 -25.34 8.68 -5.62
N GLN A 174 -24.89 7.42 -5.54
CA GLN A 174 -23.55 7.01 -5.94
C GLN A 174 -23.56 5.54 -6.37
N VAL A 175 -22.76 5.19 -7.37
CA VAL A 175 -22.42 3.80 -7.71
C VAL A 175 -20.90 3.66 -7.78
N ASN A 176 -20.34 2.69 -7.06
CA ASN A 176 -18.94 2.33 -7.20
C ASN A 176 -18.79 1.42 -8.41
N TYR A 177 -18.40 1.97 -9.56
CA TYR A 177 -18.25 1.22 -10.80
C TYR A 177 -16.84 0.66 -10.93
N THR A 178 -16.74 -0.61 -11.34
CA THR A 178 -15.47 -1.33 -11.34
C THR A 178 -15.22 -2.11 -12.61
N PHE A 179 -13.95 -2.39 -12.87
CA PHE A 179 -13.49 -3.29 -13.91
C PHE A 179 -12.26 -4.07 -13.43
N ARG A 180 -11.76 -4.99 -14.25
CA ARG A 180 -10.61 -5.85 -13.90
C ARG A 180 -9.40 -5.52 -14.75
N LEU A 181 -8.23 -5.61 -14.15
CA LEU A 181 -6.95 -5.71 -14.83
C LEU A 181 -6.50 -7.17 -14.77
N ARG A 182 -5.98 -7.71 -15.88
CA ARG A 182 -5.49 -9.09 -15.95
C ARG A 182 -4.08 -9.15 -16.51
N THR A 183 -3.31 -10.12 -16.03
CA THR A 183 -1.98 -10.45 -16.56
C THR A 183 -1.75 -11.96 -16.43
N PRO A 184 -1.09 -12.61 -17.40
CA PRO A 184 -0.53 -13.95 -17.18
C PRO A 184 0.43 -13.93 -15.99
N PHE A 185 0.49 -15.03 -15.25
CA PHE A 185 1.38 -15.17 -14.11
C PHE A 185 1.82 -16.63 -13.90
N ASP A 186 3.13 -16.82 -13.80
CA ASP A 186 3.77 -18.14 -13.75
C ASP A 186 4.74 -18.32 -12.57
N ASP A 187 4.89 -17.30 -11.72
CA ASP A 187 5.81 -17.29 -10.59
C ASP A 187 5.12 -17.68 -9.27
N ASP A 188 5.85 -17.62 -8.15
CA ASP A 188 5.30 -17.90 -6.80
C ASP A 188 4.40 -16.76 -6.29
N PRO A 189 3.09 -17.00 -6.06
CA PRO A 189 2.18 -15.98 -5.54
C PRO A 189 2.54 -15.53 -4.12
N LEU A 190 3.14 -16.38 -3.28
CA LEU A 190 3.55 -15.99 -1.94
C LEU A 190 4.71 -14.98 -1.98
N ALA A 191 5.69 -15.22 -2.86
CA ALA A 191 6.77 -14.28 -3.12
C ALA A 191 6.25 -12.93 -3.64
N LEU A 192 5.28 -12.95 -4.56
CA LEU A 192 4.63 -11.73 -5.06
C LEU A 192 3.91 -10.98 -3.94
N PHE A 193 3.12 -11.66 -3.11
CA PHE A 193 2.42 -11.08 -1.97
C PHE A 193 3.37 -10.34 -1.04
N TRP A 194 4.44 -11.01 -0.60
CA TRP A 194 5.38 -10.39 0.31
C TRP A 194 6.01 -9.15 -0.30
N ARG A 195 6.46 -9.21 -1.56
CA ARG A 195 7.05 -8.07 -2.27
C ARG A 195 6.12 -6.87 -2.34
N LEU A 196 4.87 -7.08 -2.74
CA LEU A 196 3.89 -6.01 -2.79
C LEU A 196 3.61 -5.43 -1.39
N TYR A 197 3.53 -6.28 -0.35
CA TYR A 197 3.40 -5.82 1.03
C TYR A 197 4.63 -5.05 1.53
N GLN A 198 5.85 -5.43 1.13
CA GLN A 198 7.06 -4.66 1.49
C GLN A 198 7.05 -3.27 0.86
N ALA A 199 6.64 -3.19 -0.41
CA ALA A 199 6.53 -1.93 -1.14
C ALA A 199 5.46 -1.00 -0.55
N GLN A 200 4.36 -1.57 -0.08
CA GLN A 200 3.26 -0.82 0.55
C GLN A 200 2.67 -1.60 1.73
N PRO A 201 3.22 -1.40 2.95
CA PRO A 201 2.62 -1.93 4.15
C PRO A 201 1.22 -1.34 4.36
N VAL A 202 0.26 -2.20 4.68
CA VAL A 202 -1.14 -1.85 4.93
C VAL A 202 -1.64 -2.53 6.20
N PRO A 203 -2.61 -1.93 6.91
CA PRO A 203 -3.03 -2.41 8.23
C PRO A 203 -3.77 -3.75 8.23
N TYR A 204 -4.40 -4.15 7.12
CA TYR A 204 -5.30 -5.32 7.08
C TYR A 204 -4.99 -6.28 5.92
N ALA A 205 -3.71 -6.56 5.68
CA ALA A 205 -3.28 -7.50 4.64
C ALA A 205 -3.61 -8.98 4.98
N ALA A 206 -3.86 -9.79 3.95
CA ALA A 206 -4.10 -11.23 4.07
C ALA A 206 -3.66 -11.99 2.82
N TYR A 207 -3.23 -13.24 2.98
CA TYR A 207 -2.88 -14.17 1.91
C TYR A 207 -3.56 -15.51 2.16
N LEU A 208 -4.29 -16.03 1.18
CA LEU A 208 -4.96 -17.33 1.26
C LEU A 208 -4.65 -18.13 0.00
N ASP A 209 -3.97 -19.26 0.16
CA ASP A 209 -3.77 -20.27 -0.86
C ASP A 209 -4.64 -21.47 -0.49
N ILE A 210 -5.72 -21.67 -1.25
CA ILE A 210 -6.72 -22.72 -1.01
C ILE A 210 -6.67 -23.80 -2.09
N GLY A 211 -5.52 -23.92 -2.77
CA GLY A 211 -5.31 -24.81 -3.88
C GLY A 211 -5.50 -24.11 -5.21
N GLU A 212 -6.60 -24.36 -5.92
CA GLU A 212 -6.84 -23.79 -7.26
C GLU A 212 -6.90 -22.24 -7.25
N HIS A 213 -7.28 -21.67 -6.11
CA HIS A 213 -7.45 -20.24 -5.92
C HIS A 213 -6.44 -19.69 -4.92
N VAL A 214 -5.76 -18.61 -5.29
CA VAL A 214 -4.89 -17.86 -4.37
C VAL A 214 -5.32 -16.41 -4.32
N ILE A 215 -5.44 -15.86 -3.12
CA ILE A 215 -5.92 -14.49 -2.89
C ILE A 215 -4.86 -13.72 -2.12
N LEU A 216 -4.43 -12.59 -2.67
CA LEU A 216 -3.37 -11.73 -2.13
C LEU A 216 -4.00 -10.35 -1.83
N SER A 217 -4.41 -10.12 -0.59
CA SER A 217 -5.07 -8.87 -0.19
C SER A 217 -4.11 -7.89 0.47
N LEU A 218 -4.02 -6.68 -0.11
CA LEU A 218 -3.30 -5.53 0.43
C LEU A 218 -4.29 -4.43 0.83
N SER A 219 -5.34 -4.83 1.54
CA SER A 219 -6.41 -3.92 1.92
C SER A 219 -5.99 -2.90 2.99
N PRO A 220 -6.26 -1.60 2.75
CA PRO A 220 -6.16 -0.57 3.77
C PRO A 220 -7.42 -0.43 4.62
N GLU A 221 -8.57 -0.97 4.20
CA GLU A 221 -9.88 -0.68 4.78
C GLU A 221 -10.34 -1.76 5.77
N LEU A 222 -10.75 -1.33 6.97
CA LEU A 222 -11.39 -2.20 7.94
C LEU A 222 -12.87 -2.30 7.61
N PHE A 223 -13.34 -3.50 7.27
CA PHE A 223 -14.78 -3.74 7.11
C PHE A 223 -15.46 -3.72 8.48
N PHE A 224 -15.03 -4.61 9.38
CA PHE A 224 -15.33 -4.50 10.79
C PHE A 224 -14.31 -5.25 11.64
N LYS A 225 -14.19 -4.84 12.90
CA LYS A 225 -13.55 -5.57 13.98
C LYS A 225 -14.55 -5.76 15.11
N LEU A 226 -14.61 -6.98 15.63
CA LEU A 226 -15.42 -7.35 16.79
C LEU A 226 -14.48 -7.76 17.93
N ASP A 227 -14.70 -7.22 19.12
CA ASP A 227 -14.02 -7.61 20.36
C ASP A 227 -15.05 -7.77 21.49
N GLY A 228 -15.52 -9.01 21.69
CA GLY A 228 -16.62 -9.30 22.62
C GLY A 228 -17.94 -8.75 22.09
N GLU A 229 -18.42 -7.67 22.70
CA GLU A 229 -19.62 -6.94 22.29
C GLU A 229 -19.28 -5.68 21.49
N HIS A 230 -18.04 -5.19 21.52
CA HIS A 230 -17.65 -3.96 20.83
C HIS A 230 -17.38 -4.23 19.36
N ILE A 231 -18.10 -3.54 18.48
CA ILE A 231 -17.90 -3.59 17.03
C ILE A 231 -17.46 -2.23 16.50
N VAL A 232 -16.47 -2.23 15.62
CA VAL A 232 -15.91 -1.04 14.99
C VAL A 232 -15.80 -1.25 13.48
N ALA A 233 -16.22 -0.28 12.70
CA ALA A 233 -15.99 -0.18 11.26
C ALA A 233 -15.24 1.12 10.94
N CYS A 234 -14.37 1.09 9.93
CA CYS A 234 -13.61 2.27 9.53
C CYS A 234 -13.75 2.51 8.02
N PRO A 235 -14.92 3.01 7.56
CA PRO A 235 -15.10 3.39 6.16
C PRO A 235 -14.09 4.45 5.72
N MET A 236 -13.67 4.36 4.46
CA MET A 236 -12.73 5.30 3.87
C MET A 236 -13.22 5.85 2.52
N LYS A 237 -13.18 7.17 2.38
CA LYS A 237 -13.47 7.94 1.16
C LYS A 237 -12.73 9.26 1.20
N GLY A 238 -12.24 9.68 0.03
CA GLY A 238 -11.33 10.80 -0.15
C GLY A 238 -9.88 10.34 -0.18
N THR A 239 -9.18 10.64 -1.28
CA THR A 239 -7.80 10.20 -1.52
C THR A 239 -7.02 11.37 -2.11
N ALA A 240 -5.81 11.59 -1.62
CA ALA A 240 -4.87 12.54 -2.22
C ALA A 240 -3.52 11.88 -2.47
N LEU A 241 -2.85 12.27 -3.54
CA LEU A 241 -1.49 11.81 -3.80
C LEU A 241 -0.54 12.35 -2.71
N ARG A 242 0.57 11.63 -2.50
CA ARG A 242 1.67 12.16 -1.68
C ARG A 242 2.32 13.34 -2.39
N GLY A 243 2.76 14.32 -1.61
CA GLY A 243 3.62 15.38 -2.12
C GLY A 243 5.03 14.88 -2.40
N LYS A 244 5.86 15.69 -3.04
CA LYS A 244 7.24 15.32 -3.39
C LYS A 244 8.25 15.66 -2.29
N THR A 245 7.87 16.60 -1.42
CA THR A 245 8.61 17.02 -0.22
C THR A 245 7.69 16.90 0.98
N LEU A 246 8.23 16.94 2.20
CA LEU A 246 7.40 16.90 3.41
C LEU A 246 6.36 18.02 3.45
N GLU A 247 6.74 19.24 3.06
CA GLU A 247 5.85 20.41 3.12
C GLU A 247 4.72 20.31 2.10
N ASP A 248 5.04 19.92 0.85
CA ASP A 248 4.03 19.66 -0.17
C ASP A 248 3.10 18.52 0.28
N ASP A 249 3.67 17.46 0.86
CA ASP A 249 2.92 16.30 1.33
C ASP A 249 1.92 16.64 2.44
N LEU A 250 2.34 17.44 3.42
CA LEU A 250 1.45 17.95 4.46
C LEU A 250 0.38 18.89 3.88
N GLN A 251 0.71 19.69 2.87
CA GLN A 251 -0.28 20.52 2.18
C GLN A 251 -1.33 19.66 1.46
N GLN A 252 -0.94 18.55 0.82
CA GLN A 252 -1.90 17.61 0.20
C GLN A 252 -2.83 17.00 1.27
N ALA A 253 -2.29 16.59 2.41
CA ALA A 253 -3.09 16.09 3.53
C ALA A 253 -4.11 17.11 4.04
N HIS A 254 -3.66 18.36 4.23
CA HIS A 254 -4.53 19.46 4.67
C HIS A 254 -5.62 19.80 3.65
N LYS A 255 -5.29 19.81 2.35
CA LYS A 255 -6.27 20.01 1.27
C LYS A 255 -7.32 18.92 1.28
N LEU A 256 -6.92 17.65 1.43
CA LEU A 256 -7.85 16.52 1.53
C LEU A 256 -8.76 16.68 2.75
N HIS A 257 -8.20 16.96 3.93
CA HIS A 257 -8.97 17.16 5.16
C HIS A 257 -9.99 18.31 5.02
N ALA A 258 -9.62 19.40 4.34
CA ALA A 258 -10.46 20.58 4.19
C ALA A 258 -11.46 20.50 3.02
N SER A 259 -11.33 19.51 2.14
CA SER A 259 -12.12 19.41 0.91
C SER A 259 -13.61 19.18 1.19
N PRO A 260 -14.51 20.10 0.80
CA PRO A 260 -15.94 19.93 0.99
C PRO A 260 -16.50 18.71 0.24
N LYS A 261 -15.97 18.42 -0.96
CA LYS A 261 -16.34 17.26 -1.77
C LYS A 261 -16.02 15.96 -1.04
N ASP A 262 -14.76 15.77 -0.66
CA ASP A 262 -14.31 14.53 0.00
C ASP A 262 -14.99 14.31 1.35
N ARG A 263 -15.22 15.38 2.12
CA ARG A 263 -15.96 15.30 3.39
C ARG A 263 -17.42 14.92 3.18
N ALA A 264 -18.08 15.43 2.14
CA ALA A 264 -19.47 15.09 1.84
C ALA A 264 -19.59 13.61 1.44
N GLU A 265 -18.70 13.13 0.56
CA GLU A 265 -18.65 11.71 0.18
C GLU A 265 -18.37 10.81 1.39
N ASN A 266 -17.39 11.16 2.22
CA ASN A 266 -17.05 10.40 3.42
C ASN A 266 -18.22 10.37 4.41
N LEU A 267 -18.86 11.52 4.66
CA LEU A 267 -20.01 11.62 5.58
C LEU A 267 -21.18 10.75 5.12
N MET A 268 -21.48 10.71 3.82
CA MET A 268 -22.52 9.85 3.26
C MET A 268 -22.24 8.36 3.57
N ILE A 269 -20.98 7.91 3.41
CA ILE A 269 -20.61 6.53 3.72
C ILE A 269 -20.67 6.27 5.24
N VAL A 270 -20.27 7.24 6.07
CA VAL A 270 -20.39 7.15 7.53
C VAL A 270 -21.84 7.01 7.96
N ASP A 271 -22.75 7.81 7.38
CA ASP A 271 -24.19 7.71 7.66
C ASP A 271 -24.74 6.34 7.29
N MET A 272 -24.32 5.78 6.15
CA MET A 272 -24.72 4.43 5.74
C MET A 272 -24.17 3.37 6.70
N ALA A 273 -22.88 3.43 7.06
CA ALA A 273 -22.28 2.52 8.03
C ALA A 273 -22.96 2.61 9.41
N ARG A 274 -23.33 3.83 9.84
CA ARG A 274 -24.06 4.08 11.09
C ARG A 274 -25.46 3.47 11.05
N ASN A 275 -26.17 3.61 9.94
CA ASN A 275 -27.49 2.99 9.73
C ASN A 275 -27.39 1.46 9.72
N ASP A 276 -26.36 0.91 9.09
CA ASP A 276 -26.15 -0.53 9.02
C ASP A 276 -25.82 -1.13 10.39
N LEU A 277 -24.90 -0.50 11.14
CA LEU A 277 -24.63 -0.88 12.54
C LEU A 277 -25.86 -0.72 13.43
N GLY A 278 -26.68 0.30 13.18
CA GLY A 278 -27.93 0.53 13.91
C GLY A 278 -28.92 -0.64 13.85
N ARG A 279 -28.84 -1.50 12.82
CA ARG A 279 -29.71 -2.70 12.71
C ARG A 279 -29.35 -3.81 13.69
N ILE A 280 -28.10 -3.86 14.17
CA ILE A 280 -27.58 -4.92 15.05
C ILE A 280 -27.09 -4.40 16.40
N ALA A 281 -27.03 -3.07 16.57
CA ALA A 281 -26.48 -2.45 17.77
C ALA A 281 -27.49 -2.42 18.91
N CYS A 282 -26.98 -2.50 20.14
CA CYS A 282 -27.71 -2.12 21.34
C CYS A 282 -28.16 -0.65 21.22
N THR A 283 -29.42 -0.37 21.56
CA THR A 283 -30.00 0.97 21.42
C THR A 283 -29.16 2.04 22.13
N GLY A 284 -28.87 3.14 21.44
CA GLY A 284 -28.09 4.26 21.98
C GLY A 284 -26.57 4.04 22.03
N THR A 285 -26.04 2.93 21.51
CA THR A 285 -24.60 2.63 21.56
C THR A 285 -23.82 3.01 20.30
N VAL A 286 -24.51 3.28 19.18
CA VAL A 286 -23.86 3.67 17.92
C VAL A 286 -23.25 5.06 18.05
N ARG A 287 -21.93 5.16 17.82
CA ARG A 287 -21.12 6.38 17.96
C ARG A 287 -20.18 6.55 16.78
N VAL A 288 -19.78 7.81 16.54
CA VAL A 288 -18.79 8.17 15.52
C VAL A 288 -17.68 8.94 16.21
N PRO A 289 -16.72 8.26 16.86
CA PRO A 289 -15.70 8.92 17.69
C PRO A 289 -14.72 9.78 16.87
N CYS A 290 -14.45 9.39 15.62
CA CYS A 290 -13.53 10.09 14.73
C CYS A 290 -14.18 10.31 13.36
N LEU A 291 -14.08 11.54 12.83
CA LEU A 291 -14.57 11.92 11.52
C LEU A 291 -13.45 12.62 10.73
N PHE A 292 -13.31 12.23 9.46
CA PHE A 292 -12.41 12.86 8.49
C PHE A 292 -10.92 12.81 8.88
N GLU A 293 -10.49 11.77 9.59
CA GLU A 293 -9.08 11.56 9.90
C GLU A 293 -8.31 11.29 8.61
N VAL A 294 -7.19 11.99 8.41
CA VAL A 294 -6.34 11.81 7.23
C VAL A 294 -5.15 10.94 7.60
N GLU A 295 -5.20 9.69 7.15
CA GLU A 295 -4.18 8.68 7.38
C GLU A 295 -3.12 8.67 6.28
N ARG A 296 -1.86 8.53 6.70
CA ARG A 296 -0.73 8.43 5.79
C ARG A 296 -0.51 6.99 5.33
N TYR A 297 -0.61 6.75 4.03
CA TYR A 297 -0.13 5.52 3.40
C TYR A 297 1.17 5.79 2.64
N ALA A 298 1.82 4.73 2.15
CA ALA A 298 3.06 4.86 1.39
C ALA A 298 2.86 5.80 0.20
N THR A 299 1.89 5.50 -0.67
CA THR A 299 1.70 6.16 -1.97
C THR A 299 0.63 7.25 -2.00
N LEU A 300 -0.18 7.38 -0.94
CA LEU A 300 -1.27 8.34 -0.86
C LEU A 300 -1.64 8.73 0.58
N TRP A 301 -2.46 9.76 0.70
CA TRP A 301 -3.26 10.10 1.86
C TRP A 301 -4.66 9.55 1.69
N GLN A 302 -5.24 9.05 2.77
CA GLN A 302 -6.58 8.50 2.78
C GLN A 302 -7.38 9.14 3.91
N MET A 303 -8.58 9.61 3.61
CA MET A 303 -9.52 10.04 4.64
C MET A 303 -10.34 8.84 5.13
N THR A 304 -10.39 8.68 6.45
CA THR A 304 -11.08 7.61 7.18
C THR A 304 -11.97 8.21 8.28
N SER A 305 -13.00 7.47 8.66
CA SER A 305 -13.91 7.83 9.75
C SER A 305 -14.25 6.56 10.53
N THR A 306 -14.34 6.66 11.84
CA THR A 306 -14.61 5.50 12.71
C THR A 306 -16.05 5.49 13.15
N VAL A 307 -16.75 4.37 12.98
CA VAL A 307 -18.08 4.12 13.53
C VAL A 307 -18.03 2.91 14.43
N GLU A 308 -18.58 3.01 15.63
CA GLU A 308 -18.56 1.94 16.61
C GLU A 308 -19.91 1.74 17.30
N ALA A 309 -20.14 0.55 17.84
CA ALA A 309 -21.33 0.21 18.61
C ALA A 309 -21.07 -0.96 19.57
N GLN A 310 -22.05 -1.27 20.41
CA GLN A 310 -22.11 -2.54 21.14
C GLN A 310 -23.14 -3.46 20.47
N THR A 311 -22.84 -4.74 20.30
CA THR A 311 -23.72 -5.72 19.66
C THR A 311 -23.57 -7.13 20.23
N ASN A 312 -24.72 -7.79 20.41
CA ASN A 312 -24.81 -9.22 20.73
C ASN A 312 -25.16 -10.07 19.52
N ALA A 313 -25.26 -9.47 18.33
CA ALA A 313 -25.62 -10.17 17.11
C ALA A 313 -24.60 -11.27 16.78
N PRO A 314 -25.05 -12.43 16.29
CA PRO A 314 -24.18 -13.47 15.76
C PRO A 314 -23.45 -13.00 14.49
N LEU A 315 -22.33 -13.65 14.16
CA LEU A 315 -21.52 -13.30 12.98
C LEU A 315 -22.34 -13.24 11.68
N SER A 316 -23.28 -14.17 11.51
CA SER A 316 -24.16 -14.23 10.34
C SER A 316 -25.08 -13.00 10.21
N GLU A 317 -25.59 -12.46 11.33
CA GLU A 317 -26.40 -11.23 11.35
C GLU A 317 -25.53 -9.99 11.14
N ILE A 318 -24.31 -9.97 11.67
CA ILE A 318 -23.34 -8.89 11.42
C ILE A 318 -23.07 -8.78 9.92
N PHE A 319 -22.76 -9.90 9.25
CA PHE A 319 -22.57 -9.90 7.80
C PHE A 319 -23.84 -9.51 7.06
N ARG A 320 -25.02 -10.04 7.43
CA ARG A 320 -26.29 -9.66 6.80
C ARG A 320 -26.56 -8.15 6.89
N ALA A 321 -26.24 -7.53 8.02
CA ALA A 321 -26.45 -6.09 8.19
C ALA A 321 -25.41 -5.25 7.44
N LEU A 322 -24.12 -5.59 7.54
CA LEU A 322 -23.06 -4.71 7.05
C LEU A 322 -22.67 -4.97 5.59
N PHE A 323 -22.86 -6.18 5.09
CA PHE A 323 -22.33 -6.63 3.78
C PHE A 323 -23.33 -6.39 2.64
N PRO A 324 -22.86 -6.04 1.43
CA PRO A 324 -21.48 -5.63 1.10
C PRO A 324 -21.15 -4.24 1.68
N ALA A 325 -19.85 -3.96 1.80
CA ALA A 325 -19.38 -2.72 2.39
C ALA A 325 -19.90 -1.48 1.64
N ALA A 326 -20.29 -0.47 2.40
CA ALA A 326 -20.92 0.75 1.89
C ALA A 326 -20.04 1.53 0.91
N SER A 327 -18.74 1.64 1.21
CA SER A 327 -17.73 2.41 0.48
C SER A 327 -17.49 1.92 -0.96
N ILE A 328 -17.76 0.64 -1.24
CA ILE A 328 -17.41 -0.05 -2.49
C ILE A 328 -18.63 -0.51 -3.31
N THR A 329 -19.84 -0.11 -2.89
CA THR A 329 -21.09 -0.45 -3.58
C THR A 329 -21.76 0.79 -4.13
N GLY A 330 -22.29 1.63 -3.26
CA GLY A 330 -23.12 2.77 -3.65
C GLY A 330 -24.31 2.92 -2.71
N ALA A 331 -25.08 3.98 -2.91
CA ALA A 331 -26.21 4.33 -2.06
C ALA A 331 -27.44 4.68 -2.91
N PRO A 332 -28.62 4.08 -2.65
CA PRO A 332 -28.89 2.95 -1.75
C PRO A 332 -28.28 1.63 -2.23
N LYS A 333 -27.78 0.77 -1.31
CA LYS A 333 -26.99 -0.44 -1.65
C LYS A 333 -27.67 -1.38 -2.64
N ILE A 334 -28.93 -1.75 -2.39
CA ILE A 334 -29.65 -2.72 -3.21
C ILE A 334 -29.77 -2.23 -4.66
N ARG A 335 -30.18 -0.97 -4.84
CA ARG A 335 -30.32 -0.38 -6.18
C ARG A 335 -28.97 -0.22 -6.87
N ALA A 336 -27.94 0.21 -6.14
CA ALA A 336 -26.58 0.30 -6.65
C ALA A 336 -26.07 -1.07 -7.12
N THR A 337 -26.29 -2.16 -6.37
CA THR A 337 -25.89 -3.52 -6.78
C THR A 337 -26.63 -4.00 -8.03
N GLN A 338 -27.91 -3.65 -8.20
CA GLN A 338 -28.65 -3.96 -9.44
C GLN A 338 -28.03 -3.25 -10.65
N ILE A 339 -27.68 -1.97 -10.51
CA ILE A 339 -27.01 -1.19 -11.56
C ILE A 339 -25.62 -1.75 -11.85
N ILE A 340 -24.87 -2.15 -10.81
CA ILE A 340 -23.56 -2.81 -10.95
C ILE A 340 -23.71 -4.09 -11.79
N GLN A 341 -24.70 -4.92 -11.51
CA GLN A 341 -24.93 -6.16 -12.26
C GLN A 341 -25.36 -5.91 -13.71
N GLU A 342 -26.04 -4.79 -13.99
CA GLU A 342 -26.39 -4.38 -15.36
C GLU A 342 -25.16 -3.91 -16.15
N LEU A 343 -24.25 -3.16 -15.52
CA LEU A 343 -23.19 -2.42 -16.21
C LEU A 343 -21.81 -3.10 -16.17
N GLU A 344 -21.53 -3.94 -15.18
CA GLU A 344 -20.26 -4.68 -15.11
C GLU A 344 -20.32 -5.95 -15.97
N THR A 345 -19.25 -6.20 -16.73
CA THR A 345 -19.18 -7.35 -17.67
C THR A 345 -18.89 -8.68 -17.00
N THR A 346 -18.44 -8.65 -15.74
CA THR A 346 -17.98 -9.81 -14.98
C THR A 346 -18.38 -9.64 -13.51
N PRO A 347 -18.57 -10.74 -12.76
CA PRO A 347 -18.69 -10.69 -11.30
C PRO A 347 -17.48 -10.00 -10.64
N ARG A 348 -17.64 -9.65 -9.37
CA ARG A 348 -16.55 -9.16 -8.53
C ARG A 348 -15.81 -10.28 -7.81
N SER A 349 -16.45 -11.42 -7.56
CA SER A 349 -15.85 -12.55 -6.86
C SER A 349 -15.28 -12.06 -5.51
N ILE A 350 -13.98 -12.29 -5.22
CA ILE A 350 -13.38 -11.78 -4.00
C ILE A 350 -13.21 -10.26 -3.99
N TYR A 351 -13.10 -9.59 -5.16
CA TYR A 351 -12.92 -8.15 -5.18
C TYR A 351 -14.14 -7.46 -4.57
N THR A 352 -13.90 -6.51 -3.66
CA THR A 352 -14.93 -5.85 -2.85
C THR A 352 -15.75 -6.76 -1.91
N GLY A 353 -15.36 -8.03 -1.77
CA GLY A 353 -15.81 -8.92 -0.70
C GLY A 353 -15.14 -8.59 0.63
N ALA A 354 -14.99 -9.60 1.50
CA ALA A 354 -14.33 -9.46 2.79
C ALA A 354 -13.39 -10.63 3.08
N MET A 355 -12.24 -10.36 3.70
CA MET A 355 -11.28 -11.39 4.13
C MET A 355 -10.84 -11.13 5.56
N GLY A 356 -10.63 -12.20 6.33
CA GLY A 356 -10.33 -12.00 7.73
C GLY A 356 -10.18 -13.26 8.55
N ILE A 357 -10.30 -13.05 9.85
CA ILE A 357 -10.13 -14.06 10.88
C ILE A 357 -11.24 -13.94 11.93
N VAL A 358 -11.71 -15.09 12.39
CA VAL A 358 -12.61 -15.26 13.53
C VAL A 358 -11.87 -16.08 14.59
N LEU A 359 -11.88 -15.57 15.81
CA LEU A 359 -11.18 -16.10 16.96
C LEU A 359 -12.18 -16.48 18.06
N PRO A 360 -11.80 -17.34 19.02
CA PRO A 360 -12.57 -17.56 20.23
C PRO A 360 -12.87 -16.27 20.99
N ASN A 361 -13.89 -16.34 21.84
CA ASN A 361 -14.39 -15.25 22.68
C ASN A 361 -15.01 -14.08 21.88
N ARG A 362 -15.75 -14.39 20.79
CA ARG A 362 -16.43 -13.40 19.93
C ARG A 362 -15.48 -12.30 19.45
N ARG A 363 -14.34 -12.70 18.89
CA ARG A 363 -13.40 -11.75 18.29
C ARG A 363 -13.29 -12.01 16.80
N ALA A 364 -13.34 -10.96 16.00
CA ALA A 364 -13.22 -11.07 14.56
C ALA A 364 -12.58 -9.82 13.97
N GLN A 365 -11.89 -9.96 12.84
CA GLN A 365 -11.38 -8.82 12.07
C GLN A 365 -11.48 -9.16 10.59
N PHE A 366 -12.25 -8.35 9.86
CA PHE A 366 -12.41 -8.46 8.41
C PHE A 366 -12.03 -7.16 7.73
N ASN A 367 -11.29 -7.28 6.62
CA ASN A 367 -11.04 -6.18 5.71
C ASN A 367 -12.14 -6.10 4.64
N VAL A 368 -12.19 -4.98 3.91
CA VAL A 368 -12.84 -4.94 2.60
C VAL A 368 -11.80 -5.41 1.58
N ALA A 369 -12.13 -6.38 0.73
CA ALA A 369 -11.19 -6.98 -0.23
C ALA A 369 -10.94 -6.07 -1.45
N ILE A 370 -10.36 -4.91 -1.19
CA ILE A 370 -9.82 -3.95 -2.16
C ILE A 370 -8.30 -4.00 -2.15
N ARG A 371 -7.69 -3.59 -3.27
CA ARG A 371 -6.26 -3.81 -3.52
C ARG A 371 -5.89 -5.29 -3.34
N THR A 372 -6.74 -6.16 -3.86
CA THR A 372 -6.64 -7.61 -3.72
C THR A 372 -6.41 -8.21 -5.09
N LEU A 373 -5.37 -9.03 -5.21
CA LEU A 373 -5.14 -9.86 -6.39
C LEU A 373 -5.80 -11.22 -6.18
N TYR A 374 -6.41 -11.73 -7.24
CA TYR A 374 -6.94 -13.08 -7.31
C TYR A 374 -6.15 -13.83 -8.39
N TYR A 375 -5.53 -14.94 -8.00
CA TYR A 375 -4.80 -15.83 -8.89
C TYR A 375 -5.59 -17.12 -9.08
N ASP A 376 -5.96 -17.37 -10.33
CA ASP A 376 -6.57 -18.64 -10.75
C ASP A 376 -5.46 -19.54 -11.31
N ARG A 377 -5.15 -20.63 -10.62
CA ARG A 377 -4.08 -21.56 -11.03
C ARG A 377 -4.44 -22.32 -12.30
N ALA A 378 -5.71 -22.61 -12.53
CA ALA A 378 -6.16 -23.32 -13.72
C ALA A 378 -5.97 -22.45 -14.97
N GLN A 379 -6.21 -21.14 -14.85
CA GLN A 379 -6.02 -20.18 -15.93
C GLN A 379 -4.62 -19.56 -15.99
N ARG A 380 -3.79 -19.76 -14.95
CA ARG A 380 -2.47 -19.11 -14.78
C ARG A 380 -2.56 -17.60 -14.96
N GLN A 381 -3.59 -16.99 -14.39
CA GLN A 381 -3.93 -15.60 -14.58
C GLN A 381 -4.12 -14.90 -13.24
N LEU A 382 -3.46 -13.74 -13.09
CA LEU A 382 -3.74 -12.79 -12.03
C LEU A 382 -4.82 -11.81 -12.50
N GLU A 383 -5.74 -11.53 -11.59
CA GLU A 383 -6.77 -10.51 -11.73
C GLU A 383 -6.66 -9.50 -10.58
N TYR A 384 -6.86 -8.23 -10.90
CA TYR A 384 -6.93 -7.15 -9.92
C TYR A 384 -8.10 -6.21 -10.23
N GLY A 385 -8.94 -5.95 -9.24
CA GLY A 385 -10.07 -5.04 -9.38
C GLY A 385 -9.68 -3.58 -9.17
N VAL A 386 -10.15 -2.71 -10.05
CA VAL A 386 -10.08 -1.25 -9.93
C VAL A 386 -11.47 -0.65 -10.08
N GLY A 387 -11.70 0.50 -9.47
CA GLY A 387 -12.96 1.21 -9.59
C GLY A 387 -12.96 2.56 -8.92
N SER A 388 -14.06 3.26 -9.14
CA SER A 388 -14.30 4.64 -8.72
C SER A 388 -15.74 4.82 -8.24
N GLY A 389 -15.94 5.79 -7.34
CA GLY A 389 -17.27 6.13 -6.85
C GLY A 389 -17.88 7.22 -7.72
N VAL A 390 -18.74 6.83 -8.65
CA VAL A 390 -19.40 7.79 -9.55
C VAL A 390 -20.53 8.50 -8.82
N VAL A 391 -20.41 9.82 -8.73
CA VAL A 391 -21.43 10.76 -8.25
C VAL A 391 -21.87 11.69 -9.38
N TRP A 392 -22.84 12.56 -9.14
CA TRP A 392 -23.37 13.49 -10.15
C TRP A 392 -22.28 14.34 -10.83
N ASP A 393 -21.36 14.87 -10.02
CA ASP A 393 -20.26 15.75 -10.44
C ASP A 393 -19.01 14.99 -10.93
N SER A 394 -19.09 13.67 -11.09
CA SER A 394 -17.97 12.87 -11.60
C SER A 394 -17.69 13.16 -13.07
N GLU A 395 -16.42 13.44 -13.39
CA GLU A 395 -15.93 13.59 -14.76
C GLU A 395 -15.31 12.28 -15.23
N GLN A 396 -15.74 11.76 -16.38
CA GLN A 396 -15.43 10.37 -16.76
C GLN A 396 -13.92 10.14 -16.94
N GLN A 397 -13.19 11.14 -17.44
CA GLN A 397 -11.74 11.07 -17.57
C GLN A 397 -11.05 11.01 -16.21
N ALA A 398 -11.41 11.88 -15.28
CA ALA A 398 -10.83 11.92 -13.93
C ALA A 398 -11.09 10.60 -13.18
N GLU A 399 -12.30 10.04 -13.28
CA GLU A 399 -12.64 8.76 -12.63
C GLU A 399 -11.84 7.57 -13.20
N TYR A 400 -11.58 7.57 -14.51
CA TYR A 400 -10.75 6.55 -15.14
C TYR A 400 -9.27 6.68 -14.71
N GLU A 401 -8.75 7.90 -14.66
CA GLU A 401 -7.40 8.19 -14.16
C GLU A 401 -7.25 7.82 -12.67
N GLU A 402 -8.29 8.00 -11.86
CA GLU A 402 -8.32 7.55 -10.47
C GLU A 402 -8.21 6.02 -10.38
N CYS A 403 -8.93 5.28 -11.23
CA CYS A 403 -8.86 3.82 -11.28
C CYS A 403 -7.42 3.34 -11.58
N LEU A 404 -6.75 3.96 -12.56
CA LEU A 404 -5.35 3.66 -12.88
C LEU A 404 -4.39 4.05 -11.76
N THR A 405 -4.65 5.19 -11.10
CA THR A 405 -3.87 5.64 -9.94
C THR A 405 -3.95 4.65 -8.79
N LYS A 406 -5.13 4.08 -8.52
CA LYS A 406 -5.30 3.02 -7.50
C LYS A 406 -4.53 1.75 -7.85
N ALA A 407 -4.35 1.45 -9.13
CA ALA A 407 -3.52 0.34 -9.61
C ALA A 407 -2.00 0.62 -9.59
N HIS A 408 -1.57 1.86 -9.34
CA HIS A 408 -0.15 2.24 -9.37
C HIS A 408 0.73 1.43 -8.40
N LEU A 409 0.16 0.92 -7.30
CA LEU A 409 0.81 -0.04 -6.39
C LEU A 409 1.41 -1.24 -7.13
N LEU A 410 0.72 -1.74 -8.15
CA LEU A 410 1.15 -2.91 -8.93
C LEU A 410 2.28 -2.58 -9.90
N LEU A 411 2.35 -1.32 -10.35
CA LEU A 411 3.21 -0.87 -11.44
C LEU A 411 4.56 -0.32 -10.97
N HIS A 412 4.62 0.21 -9.75
CA HIS A 412 5.82 0.88 -9.22
C HIS A 412 6.11 0.46 -7.77
N PRO A 413 6.58 -0.78 -7.54
CA PRO A 413 6.98 -1.21 -6.21
C PRO A 413 8.06 -0.27 -5.67
N ARG A 414 7.90 0.20 -4.43
CA ARG A 414 8.91 1.04 -3.79
C ARG A 414 10.18 0.21 -3.55
N PRO A 415 11.36 0.73 -3.94
CA PRO A 415 12.61 0.05 -3.68
C PRO A 415 12.92 0.07 -2.18
N GLU A 416 13.74 -0.86 -1.73
CA GLU A 416 14.35 -0.80 -0.40
C GLU A 416 15.45 0.26 -0.36
N PHE A 417 15.50 1.07 0.69
CA PHE A 417 16.51 2.12 0.85
C PHE A 417 16.74 2.51 2.31
N GLU A 418 17.91 3.10 2.56
CA GLU A 418 18.23 3.82 3.79
C GLU A 418 18.22 5.33 3.50
N LEU A 419 17.90 6.13 4.50
CA LEU A 419 18.17 7.57 4.45
C LEU A 419 19.67 7.80 4.53
N LEU A 420 20.18 8.75 3.77
CA LEU A 420 21.61 8.95 3.58
C LEU A 420 22.01 10.40 3.83
N GLU A 421 23.06 10.58 4.62
CA GLU A 421 23.78 11.84 4.74
C GLU A 421 25.26 11.68 4.42
N THR A 422 25.85 12.74 3.91
CA THR A 422 27.28 12.81 3.63
C THR A 422 27.80 14.15 4.12
N ILE A 423 28.60 14.10 5.18
CA ILE A 423 28.96 15.24 6.01
C ILE A 423 30.47 15.44 5.93
N LEU A 424 30.89 16.68 5.77
CA LEU A 424 32.30 17.05 5.91
C LEU A 424 32.65 17.15 7.38
N TRP A 425 33.64 16.40 7.82
CA TRP A 425 34.30 16.63 9.09
C TRP A 425 35.63 17.34 8.85
N ARG A 426 35.90 18.37 9.66
CA ARG A 426 37.13 19.16 9.61
C ARG A 426 37.87 19.07 10.96
N PRO A 427 39.20 18.96 10.96
CA PRO A 427 40.00 19.05 12.18
C PRO A 427 39.64 20.32 12.96
N ARG A 428 39.45 20.19 14.28
CA ARG A 428 39.13 21.27 15.23
C ARG A 428 37.80 22.02 15.00
N LYS A 429 37.13 21.86 13.84
CA LYS A 429 35.83 22.48 13.54
C LYS A 429 34.66 21.48 13.58
N GLY A 430 34.96 20.19 13.55
CA GLY A 430 33.96 19.12 13.61
C GLY A 430 33.12 19.01 12.34
N TYR A 431 31.86 18.60 12.51
CA TYR A 431 30.92 18.32 11.43
C TYR A 431 30.34 19.62 10.83
N PHE A 432 30.67 19.91 9.59
CA PHE A 432 30.21 21.09 8.88
C PHE A 432 28.69 21.01 8.60
N LEU A 433 27.95 22.05 9.00
CA LEU A 433 26.50 22.17 8.84
C LEU A 433 25.68 21.00 9.44
N LEU A 434 26.17 20.37 10.51
CA LEU A 434 25.55 19.19 11.12
C LEU A 434 24.04 19.36 11.37
N GLU A 435 23.63 20.48 11.98
CA GLU A 435 22.22 20.71 12.28
C GLU A 435 21.34 20.78 11.01
N ARG A 436 21.86 21.27 9.88
CA ARG A 436 21.14 21.26 8.60
C ARG A 436 20.99 19.84 8.06
N HIS A 437 22.06 19.06 8.15
CA HIS A 437 22.04 17.64 7.79
C HIS A 437 21.00 16.87 8.62
N LEU A 438 20.98 17.05 9.95
CA LEU A 438 20.01 16.40 10.83
C LEU A 438 18.56 16.86 10.57
N ARG A 439 18.35 18.14 10.23
CA ARG A 439 17.02 18.64 9.83
C ARG A 439 16.53 18.02 8.53
N ARG A 440 17.36 17.98 7.48
CA ARG A 440 16.98 17.35 6.20
C ARG A 440 16.72 15.85 6.37
N LEU A 441 17.56 15.18 7.15
CA LEU A 441 17.41 13.77 7.46
C LEU A 441 16.08 13.51 8.19
N GLN A 442 15.75 14.32 9.21
CA GLN A 442 14.46 14.24 9.91
C GLN A 442 13.28 14.49 8.96
N ARG A 443 13.33 15.53 8.10
CA ARG A 443 12.24 15.79 7.14
C ARG A 443 11.97 14.60 6.23
N SER A 444 13.03 13.92 5.78
CA SER A 444 12.89 12.70 4.97
C SER A 444 12.37 11.53 5.80
N ALA A 445 12.80 11.39 7.07
CA ALA A 445 12.28 10.39 7.98
C ALA A 445 10.79 10.58 8.26
N ASP A 446 10.36 11.82 8.52
CA ASP A 446 8.96 12.17 8.72
C ASP A 446 8.15 11.89 7.46
N TYR A 447 8.66 12.22 6.27
CA TYR A 447 7.98 11.94 5.00
C TYR A 447 7.81 10.44 4.72
N PHE A 448 8.87 9.64 4.87
CA PHE A 448 8.83 8.19 4.59
C PHE A 448 8.35 7.34 5.76
N GLY A 449 8.24 7.90 6.97
CA GLY A 449 7.82 7.19 8.17
C GLY A 449 8.94 6.35 8.79
N PHE A 450 10.19 6.79 8.68
CA PHE A 450 11.33 6.15 9.35
C PHE A 450 11.30 6.52 10.83
N ARG A 451 11.64 5.56 11.70
CA ARG A 451 11.92 5.87 13.10
C ARG A 451 13.26 6.57 13.17
N LEU A 452 13.29 7.80 13.66
CA LEU A 452 14.53 8.56 13.77
C LEU A 452 14.58 9.31 15.10
N ASP A 453 15.69 9.10 15.82
CA ASP A 453 16.03 9.85 17.01
C ASP A 453 17.37 10.57 16.79
N LYS A 454 17.33 11.91 16.81
CA LYS A 454 18.52 12.75 16.61
C LYS A 454 19.53 12.58 17.74
N GLU A 455 19.09 12.30 18.97
CA GLU A 455 19.99 12.11 20.10
C GLU A 455 20.78 10.82 19.97
N VAL A 456 20.14 9.75 19.48
CA VAL A 456 20.85 8.49 19.14
C VAL A 456 21.91 8.74 18.07
N ILE A 457 21.59 9.51 17.02
CA ILE A 457 22.56 9.86 15.98
C ILE A 457 23.72 10.68 16.56
N ARG A 458 23.45 11.68 17.40
CA ARG A 458 24.48 12.49 18.06
C ARG A 458 25.39 11.65 18.97
N ALA A 459 24.80 10.72 19.72
CA ALA A 459 25.54 9.79 20.57
C ALA A 459 26.48 8.90 19.74
N ARG A 460 26.07 8.48 18.53
CA ARG A 460 26.91 7.69 17.62
C ARG A 460 27.99 8.52 16.91
N LEU A 461 27.72 9.79 16.60
CA LEU A 461 28.69 10.69 15.96
C LEU A 461 29.82 11.14 16.90
N ARG A 462 29.60 11.12 18.23
CA ARG A 462 30.58 11.61 19.21
C ARG A 462 31.84 10.74 19.30
N PRO A 463 31.77 9.39 19.47
CA PRO A 463 32.96 8.55 19.43
C PRO A 463 33.73 8.63 18.11
N LEU A 464 33.01 8.75 16.98
CA LEU A 464 33.64 8.94 15.67
C LEU A 464 34.36 10.29 15.57
N HIS A 465 33.81 11.35 16.16
CA HIS A 465 34.50 12.65 16.22
C HIS A 465 35.80 12.55 17.00
N GLU A 466 35.77 11.88 18.16
CA GLU A 466 36.94 11.66 19.02
C GLU A 466 38.02 10.85 18.30
N SER A 467 37.66 9.77 17.58
CA SER A 467 38.62 8.97 16.82
C SER A 467 39.27 9.78 15.68
N LEU A 468 38.48 10.55 14.93
CA LEU A 468 38.99 11.39 13.83
C LEU A 468 39.90 12.52 14.31
N CYS A 469 39.69 13.04 15.53
CA CYS A 469 40.59 14.03 16.13
C CYS A 469 42.00 13.48 16.37
N VAL A 470 42.16 12.17 16.56
CA VAL A 470 43.45 11.51 16.81
C VAL A 470 44.21 11.24 15.51
N GLU A 471 43.51 11.02 14.39
CA GLU A 471 44.11 10.64 13.10
C GLU A 471 44.80 11.80 12.31
N GLY A 472 44.83 13.02 12.86
CA GLY A 472 45.61 14.15 12.34
C GLY A 472 44.80 15.29 11.71
N GLU A 473 45.45 16.17 10.94
CA GLU A 473 44.86 17.41 10.38
C GLU A 473 44.20 17.22 8.98
N ARG A 474 43.61 16.05 8.71
CA ARG A 474 42.94 15.78 7.42
C ARG A 474 41.43 15.99 7.49
N ASN A 475 40.83 16.42 6.37
CA ASN A 475 39.38 16.46 6.25
C ASN A 475 38.84 15.06 5.94
N TYR A 476 37.68 14.72 6.51
CA TYR A 476 37.03 13.44 6.30
C TYR A 476 35.63 13.62 5.72
N ARG A 477 35.25 12.68 4.85
CA ARG A 477 33.86 12.51 4.43
C ARG A 477 33.23 11.43 5.31
N VAL A 478 32.26 11.84 6.11
CA VAL A 478 31.48 10.94 6.97
C VAL A 478 30.16 10.62 6.29
N ARG A 479 29.86 9.33 6.14
CA ARG A 479 28.61 8.81 5.58
C ARG A 479 27.74 8.28 6.71
N LEU A 480 26.57 8.87 6.87
CA LEU A 480 25.55 8.48 7.85
C LEU A 480 24.41 7.81 7.10
N ARG A 481 24.03 6.59 7.49
CA ARG A 481 22.85 5.90 6.96
C ARG A 481 21.90 5.53 8.09
N VAL A 482 20.61 5.65 7.83
CA VAL A 482 19.54 5.31 8.79
C VAL A 482 18.54 4.38 8.12
N GLY A 483 18.37 3.20 8.70
CA GLY A 483 17.35 2.22 8.31
C GLY A 483 15.96 2.61 8.79
N GLN A 484 14.92 1.97 8.22
CA GLN A 484 13.52 2.30 8.52
C GLN A 484 13.14 2.07 10.00
N ASP A 485 13.79 1.10 10.63
CA ASP A 485 13.66 0.73 12.04
C ASP A 485 14.37 1.71 13.00
N GLY A 486 15.19 2.62 12.46
CA GLY A 486 16.03 3.55 13.20
C GLY A 486 17.46 3.07 13.42
N THR A 487 17.87 1.95 12.82
CA THR A 487 19.26 1.49 12.88
C THR A 487 20.19 2.51 12.23
N VAL A 488 21.22 2.94 12.97
CA VAL A 488 22.20 3.95 12.55
C VAL A 488 23.53 3.31 12.16
N ASN A 489 23.94 3.54 10.91
CA ASN A 489 25.19 3.06 10.33
C ASN A 489 26.10 4.24 9.96
N LEU A 490 27.34 4.24 10.45
CA LEU A 490 28.34 5.27 10.16
C LEU A 490 29.52 4.67 9.40
N GLY A 491 29.98 5.37 8.38
CA GLY A 491 31.24 5.10 7.69
C GLY A 491 32.00 6.41 7.46
N HIS A 492 33.32 6.33 7.28
CA HIS A 492 34.14 7.51 7.00
C HIS A 492 35.29 7.16 6.07
N ALA A 493 35.79 8.17 5.35
CA ALA A 493 36.99 8.06 4.52
C ALA A 493 37.70 9.43 4.43
N PRO A 494 39.03 9.48 4.30
CA PRO A 494 39.75 10.71 4.01
C PRO A 494 39.19 11.41 2.77
N LEU A 495 39.08 12.73 2.82
CA LEU A 495 38.62 13.52 1.68
C LEU A 495 39.80 13.83 0.76
N GLU A 496 39.94 13.05 -0.31
CA GLU A 496 41.00 13.26 -1.30
C GLU A 496 40.89 14.62 -2.03
N PRO A 497 42.02 15.31 -2.24
CA PRO A 497 42.08 16.49 -3.07
C PRO A 497 41.72 16.12 -4.51
N LYS A 498 40.72 16.81 -5.08
CA LYS A 498 40.30 16.66 -6.48
C LYS A 498 40.76 17.88 -7.30
N PRO A 499 40.79 17.77 -8.64
CA PRO A 499 41.04 18.91 -9.52
C PRO A 499 40.16 20.10 -9.17
N ARG A 500 40.71 21.32 -9.26
CA ARG A 500 39.97 22.56 -8.97
C ARG A 500 38.84 22.83 -9.98
N VAL A 501 38.94 22.25 -11.17
CA VAL A 501 37.98 22.38 -12.27
C VAL A 501 37.52 20.99 -12.69
N TRP A 502 36.21 20.77 -12.75
CA TRP A 502 35.62 19.47 -13.08
C TRP A 502 35.03 19.48 -14.49
N ARG A 503 35.30 18.43 -15.26
CA ARG A 503 34.65 18.22 -16.55
C ARG A 503 33.21 17.77 -16.32
N VAL A 504 32.25 18.48 -16.90
CA VAL A 504 30.83 18.17 -16.74
C VAL A 504 30.12 18.14 -18.08
N THR A 505 29.14 17.26 -18.20
CA THR A 505 28.25 17.16 -19.37
C THR A 505 26.79 17.16 -18.93
N LEU A 506 25.87 17.33 -19.87
CA LEU A 506 24.45 17.07 -19.69
C LEU A 506 24.13 15.59 -19.92
N THR A 507 23.17 15.06 -19.18
CA THR A 507 22.59 13.74 -19.47
C THR A 507 21.79 13.75 -20.78
N ALA A 508 21.74 12.62 -21.47
CA ALA A 508 21.01 12.47 -22.73
C ALA A 508 19.49 12.44 -22.54
N GLU A 509 18.99 11.88 -21.44
CA GLU A 509 17.56 11.70 -21.20
C GLU A 509 17.09 12.53 -20.00
N PRO A 510 15.88 13.13 -20.06
CA PRO A 510 15.35 13.89 -18.96
C PRO A 510 14.97 13.00 -17.77
N VAL A 511 15.15 13.51 -16.57
CA VAL A 511 14.63 12.88 -15.34
C VAL A 511 13.13 13.14 -15.20
N ASP A 512 12.43 12.21 -14.54
CA ASP A 512 11.02 12.39 -14.20
C ASP A 512 10.88 13.20 -12.90
N PRO A 513 10.34 14.43 -12.94
CA PRO A 513 10.15 15.23 -11.74
C PRO A 513 9.08 14.64 -10.78
N HIS A 514 8.43 13.52 -11.10
CA HIS A 514 7.57 12.78 -10.17
C HIS A 514 8.33 11.74 -9.35
N ASP A 515 9.60 11.47 -9.68
CA ASP A 515 10.44 10.59 -8.86
C ASP A 515 10.77 11.26 -7.52
N VAL A 516 10.17 10.73 -6.46
CA VAL A 516 10.35 11.21 -5.07
C VAL A 516 11.81 11.13 -4.61
N PHE A 517 12.62 10.22 -5.17
CA PHE A 517 14.03 10.07 -4.80
C PHE A 517 14.93 11.20 -5.32
N LEU A 518 14.41 12.09 -6.18
CA LEU A 518 15.08 13.35 -6.50
C LEU A 518 15.03 14.33 -5.32
N TYR A 519 13.99 14.28 -4.50
CA TYR A 519 13.73 15.26 -3.44
C TYR A 519 14.31 14.85 -2.08
N HIS A 520 14.70 13.59 -1.93
CA HIS A 520 15.19 13.01 -0.68
C HIS A 520 16.56 12.35 -0.86
N LYS A 521 17.45 12.54 0.12
CA LYS A 521 18.78 11.94 0.05
C LYS A 521 18.75 10.51 0.60
N THR A 522 18.77 9.54 -0.31
CA THR A 522 18.64 8.11 0.00
C THR A 522 19.81 7.31 -0.56
N THR A 523 19.90 6.03 -0.19
CA THR A 523 20.77 5.06 -0.87
C THR A 523 20.23 4.63 -2.23
N HIS A 524 18.92 4.74 -2.47
CA HIS A 524 18.35 4.57 -3.81
C HIS A 524 18.77 5.73 -4.71
N ARG A 525 19.67 5.45 -5.68
CA ARG A 525 20.33 6.47 -6.51
C ARG A 525 20.39 6.09 -7.99
N THR A 526 19.51 5.20 -8.43
CA THR A 526 19.50 4.62 -9.78
C THR A 526 19.59 5.66 -10.90
N VAL A 527 18.83 6.76 -10.80
CA VAL A 527 18.86 7.87 -11.78
C VAL A 527 20.25 8.48 -11.88
N TYR A 528 20.89 8.78 -10.74
CA TYR A 528 22.22 9.36 -10.67
C TYR A 528 23.30 8.38 -11.14
N ASP A 529 23.21 7.12 -10.75
CA ASP A 529 24.19 6.09 -11.08
C ASP A 529 24.14 5.75 -12.58
N ARG A 530 22.94 5.72 -13.17
CA ARG A 530 22.75 5.57 -14.63
C ARG A 530 23.38 6.75 -15.39
N ALA A 531 23.05 7.97 -15.00
CA ALA A 531 23.62 9.17 -15.63
C ALA A 531 25.15 9.21 -15.53
N ARG A 532 25.71 8.85 -14.37
CA ARG A 532 27.15 8.77 -14.16
C ARG A 532 27.82 7.71 -15.03
N SER A 533 27.22 6.52 -15.10
CA SER A 533 27.78 5.37 -15.84
C SER A 533 27.76 5.59 -17.35
N ALA A 534 26.80 6.38 -17.86
CA ALA A 534 26.73 6.75 -19.27
C ALA A 534 27.86 7.70 -19.72
N HIS A 535 28.51 8.41 -18.78
CA HIS A 535 29.56 9.40 -19.08
C HIS A 535 30.80 9.22 -18.18
N PRO A 536 31.56 8.11 -18.35
CA PRO A 536 32.73 7.81 -17.52
C PRO A 536 33.87 8.83 -17.66
N ASP A 537 33.94 9.54 -18.80
CA ASP A 537 34.99 10.51 -19.09
C ASP A 537 34.80 11.87 -18.38
N CYS A 538 33.64 12.11 -17.79
CA CYS A 538 33.34 13.34 -17.05
C CYS A 538 33.57 13.17 -15.55
N ASP A 539 33.78 14.27 -14.82
CA ASP A 539 33.87 14.28 -13.36
C ASP A 539 32.49 14.26 -12.69
N ASP A 540 31.47 14.81 -13.35
CA ASP A 540 30.06 14.76 -12.95
C ASP A 540 29.12 15.00 -14.16
N VAL A 541 27.83 14.73 -14.00
CA VAL A 541 26.81 14.89 -15.04
C VAL A 541 25.67 15.74 -14.50
N ILE A 542 25.27 16.77 -15.25
CA ILE A 542 24.14 17.66 -14.97
C ILE A 542 22.87 17.05 -15.54
N LEU A 543 21.81 17.07 -14.74
CA LEU A 543 20.49 16.52 -15.03
C LEU A 543 19.51 17.64 -15.39
N TRP A 544 18.50 17.28 -16.17
CA TRP A 544 17.41 18.16 -16.58
C TRP A 544 16.10 17.37 -16.64
N ASN A 545 14.96 18.04 -16.49
CA ASN A 545 13.65 17.39 -16.42
C ASN A 545 12.88 17.44 -17.75
N ARG A 546 11.74 16.74 -17.84
CA ARG A 546 10.90 16.71 -19.07
C ARG A 546 10.38 18.07 -19.55
N ARG A 547 10.47 19.14 -18.74
CA ARG A 547 10.13 20.52 -19.13
C ARG A 547 11.31 21.30 -19.71
N GLY A 548 12.49 20.68 -19.86
CA GLY A 548 13.69 21.34 -20.34
C GLY A 548 14.39 22.20 -19.28
N GLU A 549 14.08 22.00 -17.99
CA GLU A 549 14.65 22.76 -16.88
C GLU A 549 15.80 21.98 -16.22
N ILE A 550 16.88 22.67 -15.85
CA ILE A 550 17.99 22.10 -15.11
C ILE A 550 17.55 21.72 -13.70
N THR A 551 18.04 20.59 -13.22
CA THR A 551 17.79 20.12 -11.85
C THR A 551 19.06 20.23 -11.00
N GLU A 552 19.85 19.17 -10.93
CA GLU A 552 21.10 19.07 -10.19
C GLU A 552 22.13 18.23 -10.94
N SER A 553 23.31 18.00 -10.36
CA SER A 553 24.26 17.00 -10.84
C SER A 553 24.17 15.71 -10.03
N THR A 554 24.92 14.67 -10.40
CA THR A 554 24.82 13.37 -9.72
C THR A 554 25.19 13.40 -8.23
N ILE A 555 25.94 14.42 -7.78
CA ILE A 555 26.37 14.56 -6.37
C ILE A 555 26.30 15.99 -5.81
N ALA A 556 25.79 16.97 -6.55
CA ALA A 556 25.81 18.38 -6.16
C ALA A 556 24.65 19.18 -6.78
N ASN A 557 24.28 20.30 -6.17
CA ASN A 557 23.38 21.24 -6.83
C ASN A 557 24.15 22.13 -7.82
N VAL A 558 23.45 22.62 -8.85
CA VAL A 558 24.04 23.47 -9.89
C VAL A 558 23.80 24.94 -9.56
N VAL A 559 24.83 25.77 -9.76
CA VAL A 559 24.75 27.24 -9.75
C VAL A 559 25.31 27.78 -11.05
N MET A 560 24.61 28.72 -11.66
CA MET A 560 25.01 29.34 -12.93
C MET A 560 25.15 30.84 -12.77
N ARG A 561 26.16 31.40 -13.43
CA ARG A 561 26.32 32.86 -13.55
C ARG A 561 25.64 33.33 -14.83
N LEU A 562 24.62 34.17 -14.68
CA LEU A 562 23.84 34.72 -15.79
C LEU A 562 23.66 36.22 -15.56
N LYS A 563 24.15 37.03 -16.51
CA LYS A 563 24.11 38.50 -16.45
C LYS A 563 24.73 39.01 -15.15
N GLY A 564 25.88 38.46 -14.77
CA GLY A 564 26.62 38.82 -13.56
C GLY A 564 26.03 38.37 -12.21
N LYS A 565 24.85 37.73 -12.19
CA LYS A 565 24.21 37.18 -10.97
C LYS A 565 24.33 35.66 -10.91
N LEU A 566 24.28 35.09 -9.70
CA LEU A 566 24.36 33.64 -9.47
C LEU A 566 22.99 33.07 -9.15
N TYR A 567 22.53 32.13 -9.98
CA TYR A 567 21.24 31.48 -9.85
C TYR A 567 21.36 29.98 -9.66
N THR A 568 20.42 29.38 -8.95
CA THR A 568 20.26 27.92 -8.81
C THR A 568 18.81 27.52 -9.12
N PRO A 569 18.56 26.37 -9.77
CA PRO A 569 17.20 25.92 -10.03
C PRO A 569 16.41 25.69 -8.73
N PRO A 570 15.12 26.04 -8.66
CA PRO A 570 14.27 25.78 -7.48
C PRO A 570 13.98 24.29 -7.31
N VAL A 571 13.63 23.87 -6.09
CA VAL A 571 13.31 22.46 -5.77
C VAL A 571 12.17 21.92 -6.64
N SER A 572 11.22 22.77 -7.08
CA SER A 572 10.13 22.42 -7.99
C SER A 572 10.59 21.87 -9.35
N CYS A 573 11.85 22.09 -9.75
CA CYS A 573 12.43 21.50 -10.95
C CYS A 573 12.73 20.00 -10.80
N GLY A 574 12.72 19.42 -9.59
CA GLY A 574 13.02 18.00 -9.37
C GLY A 574 14.46 17.77 -8.95
N LEU A 575 14.85 18.34 -7.82
CA LEU A 575 16.18 18.24 -7.24
C LEU A 575 16.16 18.20 -5.71
N LEU A 576 17.24 17.70 -5.14
CA LEU A 576 17.45 17.62 -3.71
C LEU A 576 17.69 19.01 -3.14
N ALA A 577 16.93 19.38 -2.11
CA ALA A 577 17.20 20.56 -1.29
C ALA A 577 18.55 20.40 -0.54
N GLY A 578 19.65 20.74 -1.20
CA GLY A 578 20.99 20.58 -0.66
C GLY A 578 21.24 21.50 0.53
N VAL A 579 21.79 20.96 1.62
CA VAL A 579 22.08 21.75 2.83
C VAL A 579 23.05 22.92 2.59
N TYR A 580 23.97 22.78 1.64
CA TYR A 580 24.89 23.86 1.27
C TYR A 580 24.22 24.88 0.35
N ARG A 581 23.35 24.44 -0.57
CA ARG A 581 22.49 25.31 -1.38
C ARG A 581 21.60 26.18 -0.50
N GLU A 582 20.91 25.57 0.47
CA GLU A 582 20.09 26.29 1.47
C GLU A 582 20.92 27.32 2.24
N HIS A 583 22.11 26.93 2.72
CA HIS A 583 23.02 27.85 3.42
C HIS A 583 23.44 29.07 2.59
N LEU A 584 23.61 28.90 1.27
CA LEU A 584 23.99 29.98 0.35
C LEU A 584 22.80 30.90 0.02
N LEU A 585 21.60 30.33 -0.15
CA LEU A 585 20.36 31.07 -0.39
C LEU A 585 20.01 31.99 0.77
N GLU A 586 20.04 31.48 2.01
CA GLU A 586 19.75 32.29 3.20
C GLU A 586 20.74 33.45 3.41
N ARG A 587 21.97 33.30 2.92
CA ARG A 587 22.99 34.36 2.95
C ARG A 587 22.86 35.37 1.81
N GLY A 588 21.94 35.14 0.87
CA GLY A 588 21.77 35.96 -0.33
C GLY A 588 22.94 35.87 -1.31
N TRP A 589 23.75 34.79 -1.26
CA TRP A 589 24.90 34.63 -2.17
C TRP A 589 24.50 34.05 -3.53
N ILE A 590 23.36 33.36 -3.58
CA ILE A 590 22.73 32.86 -4.79
C ILE A 590 21.22 33.11 -4.69
N GLU A 591 20.52 33.17 -5.83
CA GLU A 591 19.07 33.33 -5.92
C GLU A 591 18.43 32.12 -6.61
N GLU A 592 17.19 31.75 -6.25
CA GLU A 592 16.46 30.71 -6.97
C GLU A 592 15.86 31.26 -8.26
N ARG A 593 16.02 30.53 -9.37
CA ARG A 593 15.40 30.85 -10.65
C ARG A 593 15.29 29.58 -11.48
N ILE A 594 14.18 29.37 -12.18
CA ILE A 594 14.11 28.31 -13.19
C ILE A 594 15.15 28.62 -14.26
N ILE A 595 15.94 27.61 -14.65
CA ILE A 595 16.98 27.74 -15.66
C ILE A 595 16.80 26.62 -16.67
N THR A 596 16.72 26.97 -17.95
CA THR A 596 16.52 25.99 -19.03
C THR A 596 17.85 25.39 -19.49
N VAL A 597 17.78 24.29 -20.24
CA VAL A 597 18.96 23.71 -20.92
C VAL A 597 19.62 24.77 -21.82
N ASP A 598 18.86 25.53 -22.60
CA ASP A 598 19.41 26.56 -23.49
C ASP A 598 20.15 27.66 -22.72
N GLU A 599 19.61 28.11 -21.59
CA GLU A 599 20.27 29.09 -20.73
C GLU A 599 21.55 28.53 -20.09
N LEU A 600 21.58 27.23 -19.75
CA LEU A 600 22.81 26.58 -19.25
C LEU A 600 23.91 26.57 -20.31
N LEU A 601 23.57 26.32 -21.58
CA LEU A 601 24.53 26.31 -22.69
C LEU A 601 25.17 27.70 -22.90
N GLN A 602 24.45 28.77 -22.55
CA GLN A 602 24.87 30.17 -22.70
C GLN A 602 25.44 30.78 -21.41
N ALA A 603 25.56 30.00 -20.32
CA ALA A 603 25.96 30.53 -19.03
C ALA A 603 27.42 31.03 -19.02
N GLU A 604 27.67 32.19 -18.39
CA GLU A 604 29.01 32.77 -18.25
C GLU A 604 29.95 31.85 -17.45
N ALA A 605 29.39 31.15 -16.46
CA ALA A 605 30.08 30.15 -15.67
C ALA A 605 29.08 29.18 -15.03
N VAL A 606 29.48 27.91 -14.94
CA VAL A 606 28.73 26.87 -14.24
C VAL A 606 29.56 26.37 -13.05
N TYR A 607 28.90 26.24 -11.90
CA TYR A 607 29.48 25.74 -10.66
C TYR A 607 28.65 24.59 -10.12
N LEU A 608 29.31 23.64 -9.46
CA LEU A 608 28.67 22.64 -8.64
C LEU A 608 28.90 22.96 -7.16
N ILE A 609 27.88 22.79 -6.33
CA ILE A 609 27.93 23.09 -4.91
C ILE A 609 27.45 21.90 -4.06
N ASN A 610 28.23 21.53 -3.05
CA ASN A 610 27.78 20.61 -1.99
C ASN A 610 28.52 20.87 -0.67
N SER A 611 27.99 20.35 0.45
CA SER A 611 28.58 20.61 1.78
C SER A 611 29.92 19.91 2.00
N VAL A 612 30.28 18.93 1.16
CA VAL A 612 31.54 18.18 1.30
C VAL A 612 32.72 18.92 0.68
N ARG A 613 32.52 19.48 -0.51
CA ARG A 613 33.57 20.09 -1.33
C ARG A 613 33.41 21.60 -1.49
N GLY A 614 32.29 22.18 -1.05
CA GLY A 614 32.01 23.60 -1.23
C GLY A 614 31.71 23.92 -2.70
N TRP A 615 32.30 25.01 -3.20
CA TRP A 615 32.21 25.43 -4.59
C TRP A 615 33.21 24.66 -5.47
N ILE A 616 32.71 24.11 -6.57
CA ILE A 616 33.50 23.44 -7.60
C ILE A 616 33.29 24.20 -8.90
N ARG A 617 34.38 24.69 -9.49
CA ARG A 617 34.33 25.28 -10.83
C ARG A 617 34.21 24.15 -11.86
N THR A 618 33.45 24.37 -12.92
CA THR A 618 33.29 23.38 -13.98
C THR A 618 33.93 23.83 -15.29
N ALA A 619 34.28 22.86 -16.12
CA ALA A 619 34.61 22.99 -17.52
C ALA A 619 33.59 22.15 -18.31
N PRO A 620 32.50 22.76 -18.79
CA PRO A 620 31.51 22.08 -19.61
C PRO A 620 32.11 21.44 -20.87
N THR A 621 31.64 20.25 -21.24
CA THR A 621 32.10 19.52 -22.44
C THR A 621 31.11 19.51 -23.59
N TRP A 622 29.95 20.15 -23.45
CA TRP A 622 29.00 20.31 -24.54
C TRP A 622 29.54 21.31 -25.58
N ALA A 623 29.25 21.05 -26.86
CA ALA A 623 29.64 21.95 -27.94
C ALA A 623 29.00 23.33 -27.67
N ALA A 624 29.82 24.38 -27.58
CA ALA A 624 29.31 25.74 -27.61
C ALA A 624 28.66 25.93 -28.97
N GLY A 625 27.33 26.01 -29.01
CA GLY A 625 26.60 26.39 -30.22
C GLY A 625 27.12 27.74 -30.68
N HIS A 626 27.62 27.78 -31.92
CA HIS A 626 27.90 29.03 -32.63
C HIS A 626 26.61 29.71 -33.04
#